data_AF-A0A285CHZ7-F1
#
_entry.id   AF-A0A285CHZ7-F1
#
_cell.length_a   1.000
_cell.length_b   1.000
_cell.length_c   1.000
_cell.angle_alpha   90.00
_cell.angle_beta   90.00
_cell.angle_gamma   90.00
#
_symmetry.space_group_name_H-M   'P 1'
#
loop_
_entity.id
_entity.type
_entity.pdbx_description
1 polymer ?
#
loop_
_entity_poly.entity_id
_entity_poly.type
_entity_poly.pdbx_seq_one_letter_code
_entity_poly.pdbx_strand_id
1 'polypeptide(L)'
;MSYELNAVIGRFDVLRSQTAGIRETAVAPLRQRMGLVPVTTQLLGETAGLTDQDGAGPGRPSTVTSPAFEQTLSYWSRGGPIAYVEADFHGGDGYQTAAVWRNGAKAWGPAHTWDFTGPREDWPINAALALLDVVASSSERVSYHDLFLEVGLGWEQDMDGWQSAGQAARWAATYNEWHQEYLAKQERAARAVAEFEKFRRLPGVPVALDGKAIMGLLALPPGPLVGAATRYLQDLHLEHGPLSREEAVARLRAWAAEQDTGCRGR
;
A
#
# COMPACT_ATOMS: atom_id res chain seq x y z
N MET A 1 16.75 -7.40 5.41
CA MET A 1 15.86 -6.31 4.99
C MET A 1 15.86 -5.30 6.12
N SER A 2 16.13 -4.03 5.82
CA SER A 2 16.04 -2.95 6.81
C SER A 2 14.60 -2.47 6.93
N TYR A 3 14.24 -1.96 8.10
CA TYR A 3 12.95 -1.31 8.32
C TYR A 3 13.16 -0.09 9.21
N GLU A 4 12.69 1.07 8.76
CA GLU A 4 12.75 2.32 9.50
C GLU A 4 11.36 2.96 9.57
N LEU A 5 10.98 3.37 10.78
CA LEU A 5 9.74 4.08 11.03
C LEU A 5 9.93 5.06 12.18
N ASN A 6 9.46 6.28 11.99
CA ASN A 6 9.36 7.29 13.03
C ASN A 6 8.10 8.12 12.76
N ALA A 7 7.02 7.87 13.49
CA ALA A 7 5.72 8.40 13.09
C ALA A 7 4.71 8.55 14.24
N VAL A 8 3.69 9.37 13.99
CA VAL A 8 2.47 9.43 14.80
C VAL A 8 1.36 8.68 14.07
N ILE A 9 0.75 7.71 14.74
CA ILE A 9 -0.37 6.90 14.23
C ILE A 9 -1.65 7.27 14.99
N GLY A 10 -2.77 7.30 14.28
CA GLY A 10 -4.07 7.64 14.84
C GLY A 10 -5.17 7.49 13.80
N ARG A 11 -6.38 7.90 14.12
CA ARG A 11 -7.46 7.97 13.13
C ARG A 11 -7.07 8.95 12.02
N PHE A 12 -7.19 8.54 10.75
CA PHE A 12 -6.79 9.38 9.61
C PHE A 12 -7.43 10.76 9.67
N ASP A 13 -8.74 10.80 9.88
CA ASP A 13 -9.53 12.04 9.90
C ASP A 13 -9.11 12.96 11.07
N VAL A 14 -8.72 12.39 12.22
CA VAL A 14 -8.24 13.15 13.39
C VAL A 14 -6.87 13.75 13.09
N LEU A 15 -5.92 12.93 12.63
CA LEU A 15 -4.59 13.42 12.26
C LEU A 15 -4.71 14.49 11.18
N ARG A 16 -5.58 14.30 10.19
CA ARG A 16 -5.80 15.28 9.14
C ARG A 16 -6.27 16.62 9.64
N SER A 17 -7.24 16.62 10.53
CA SER A 17 -7.74 17.86 11.13
C SER A 17 -6.67 18.54 11.98
N GLN A 18 -5.89 17.77 12.75
CA GLN A 18 -4.91 18.32 13.69
C GLN A 18 -3.64 18.84 13.01
N THR A 19 -3.33 18.36 11.80
CA THR A 19 -2.15 18.76 11.05
C THR A 19 -2.43 19.70 9.87
N ALA A 20 -3.69 20.09 9.63
CA ALA A 20 -4.08 20.88 8.45
C ALA A 20 -3.31 22.21 8.27
N GLY A 21 -2.82 22.81 9.36
CA GLY A 21 -2.02 24.04 9.34
C GLY A 21 -0.51 23.86 9.19
N ILE A 22 -0.01 22.62 9.19
CA ILE A 22 1.42 22.31 9.25
C ILE A 22 1.90 21.93 7.85
N ARG A 23 2.77 22.76 7.28
CA ARG A 23 3.14 22.69 5.85
C ARG A 23 3.83 21.38 5.49
N GLU A 24 4.69 20.93 6.38
CA GLU A 24 5.55 19.76 6.22
C GLU A 24 4.87 18.45 6.61
N THR A 25 3.57 18.48 6.94
CA THR A 25 2.83 17.26 7.28
C THR A 25 1.98 16.75 6.12
N ALA A 26 2.07 15.45 5.92
CA ALA A 26 1.13 14.71 5.11
C ALA A 26 0.72 13.44 5.86
N VAL A 27 -0.56 13.11 5.83
CA VAL A 27 -1.10 11.93 6.52
C VAL A 27 -1.12 10.78 5.52
N ALA A 28 -0.25 9.81 5.71
CA ALA A 28 -0.27 8.55 4.98
C ALA A 28 -1.46 7.71 5.47
N PRO A 29 -2.35 7.27 4.57
CA PRO A 29 -3.50 6.44 4.93
C PRO A 29 -3.07 5.00 5.21
N LEU A 30 -3.57 4.46 6.30
CA LEU A 30 -3.39 3.08 6.73
C LEU A 30 -4.71 2.31 6.62
N ARG A 31 -4.70 1.00 6.87
CA ARG A 31 -5.93 0.21 6.95
C ARG A 31 -6.76 0.61 8.17
N GLN A 32 -8.00 0.11 8.23
CA GLN A 32 -8.91 0.32 9.36
C GLN A 32 -9.21 1.79 9.66
N ARG A 33 -9.11 2.65 8.63
CA ARG A 33 -9.29 4.12 8.72
C ARG A 33 -8.27 4.82 9.62
N MET A 34 -7.12 4.18 9.84
CA MET A 34 -5.98 4.77 10.50
C MET A 34 -5.19 5.63 9.51
N GLY A 35 -4.36 6.50 10.05
CA GLY A 35 -3.39 7.28 9.32
C GLY A 35 -2.09 7.36 10.09
N LEU A 36 -1.05 7.79 9.39
CA LEU A 36 0.32 7.90 9.87
C LEU A 36 0.88 9.24 9.42
N VAL A 37 1.43 10.01 10.35
CA VAL A 37 2.18 11.23 10.07
C VAL A 37 3.66 10.92 10.29
N PRO A 38 4.49 10.90 9.23
CA PRO A 38 5.93 10.73 9.38
C PRO A 38 6.49 11.88 10.22
N VAL A 39 7.28 11.55 11.24
CA VAL A 39 7.95 12.52 12.09
C VAL A 39 9.32 12.80 11.51
N THR A 40 9.41 13.91 10.78
CA THR A 40 10.65 14.37 10.16
C THR A 40 11.33 15.42 11.02
N THR A 41 12.61 15.68 10.77
CA THR A 41 13.34 16.78 11.44
C THR A 41 12.70 18.14 11.17
N GLN A 42 12.10 18.35 10.00
CA GLN A 42 11.34 19.56 9.68
C GLN A 42 10.08 19.68 10.56
N LEU A 43 9.32 18.60 10.75
CA LEU A 43 8.14 18.61 11.63
C LEU A 43 8.53 18.91 13.08
N LEU A 44 9.62 18.31 13.56
CA LEU A 44 10.15 18.58 14.90
C LEU A 44 10.59 20.06 15.03
N GLY A 45 11.22 20.62 14.01
CA GLY A 45 11.60 22.04 13.97
C GLY A 45 10.40 23.00 14.01
N GLU A 46 9.34 22.70 13.27
CA GLU A 46 8.10 23.50 13.25
C GLU A 46 7.32 23.42 14.57
N THR A 47 7.39 22.28 15.27
CA THR A 47 6.71 22.09 16.57
C THR A 47 7.52 22.58 17.77
N ALA A 48 8.86 22.58 17.67
CA ALA A 48 9.75 23.02 18.74
C ALA A 48 9.92 24.54 18.88
N GLY A 49 9.50 25.34 17.88
CA GLY A 49 9.61 26.80 17.96
C GLY A 49 11.00 27.27 18.39
N LEU A 50 12.06 26.93 17.62
CA LEU A 50 13.45 27.39 17.80
C LEU A 50 13.88 27.62 19.27
N THR A 51 13.93 26.56 20.08
CA THR A 51 14.75 26.57 21.31
C THR A 51 15.48 25.24 21.52
N ASP A 52 16.76 25.40 21.84
CA ASP A 52 17.83 24.44 22.16
C ASP A 52 18.32 23.45 21.10
N GLN A 53 19.38 23.88 20.42
CA GLN A 53 20.49 23.01 20.06
C GLN A 53 21.25 22.63 21.33
N ASP A 54 20.93 21.49 21.95
CA ASP A 54 21.84 20.86 22.90
C ASP A 54 21.78 19.32 22.80
N GLY A 55 22.89 18.76 22.30
CA GLY A 55 23.46 17.50 22.78
C GLY A 55 22.81 16.17 22.37
N ALA A 56 22.87 15.80 21.09
CA ALA A 56 22.73 14.39 20.68
C ALA A 56 24.06 13.65 20.84
N GLY A 57 24.24 12.94 21.97
CA GLY A 57 25.28 11.90 22.11
C GLY A 57 24.86 10.61 21.40
N PRO A 58 25.81 9.76 20.96
CA PRO A 58 25.49 8.51 20.28
C PRO A 58 24.82 7.51 21.25
N GLY A 59 23.64 6.99 20.89
CA GLY A 59 23.00 5.85 21.58
C GLY A 59 21.78 6.13 22.47
N ARG A 60 21.02 7.21 22.27
CA ARG A 60 19.69 7.38 22.88
C ARG A 60 18.59 7.33 21.82
N PRO A 61 17.44 6.65 22.04
CA PRO A 61 16.28 6.75 21.15
C PRO A 61 15.80 8.21 21.18
N SER A 62 15.95 8.91 20.05
CA SER A 62 16.19 10.35 20.02
C SER A 62 14.98 11.18 19.61
N THR A 63 13.78 10.63 19.62
CA THR A 63 12.61 11.35 19.09
C THR A 63 11.46 11.58 20.09
N VAL A 64 11.34 10.77 21.15
CA VAL A 64 10.23 10.90 22.13
C VAL A 64 10.44 12.02 23.16
N THR A 65 11.60 12.66 23.23
CA THR A 65 12.00 13.38 24.44
C THR A 65 11.93 14.91 24.38
N SER A 66 11.48 15.53 23.28
CA SER A 66 11.27 16.99 23.27
C SER A 66 9.96 17.36 23.98
N PRO A 67 10.00 18.17 25.06
CA PRO A 67 8.78 18.63 25.75
C PRO A 67 7.79 19.34 24.81
N ALA A 68 8.29 20.06 23.81
CA ALA A 68 7.46 20.76 22.82
C ALA A 68 6.71 19.78 21.90
N PHE A 69 7.37 18.70 21.50
CA PHE A 69 6.73 17.67 20.70
C PHE A 69 5.71 16.88 21.53
N GLU A 70 6.02 16.54 22.79
CA GLU A 70 5.04 15.92 23.69
C GLU A 70 3.80 16.78 23.93
N GLN A 71 3.96 18.11 23.99
CA GLN A 71 2.84 19.05 24.09
C GLN A 71 2.00 19.07 22.81
N THR A 72 2.63 18.95 21.64
CA THR A 72 1.95 18.79 20.35
C THR A 72 1.13 17.50 20.31
N LEU A 73 1.72 16.36 20.70
CA LEU A 73 1.02 15.07 20.78
C LEU A 73 -0.16 15.13 21.77
N SER A 74 0.04 15.77 22.91
CA SER A 74 -1.02 16.03 23.88
C SER A 74 -2.15 16.83 23.24
N TYR A 75 -1.86 17.93 22.55
CA TYR A 75 -2.86 18.71 21.84
C TYR A 75 -3.62 17.90 20.77
N TRP A 76 -2.91 17.16 19.90
CA TRP A 76 -3.52 16.33 18.87
C TRP A 76 -4.43 15.26 19.45
N SER A 77 -4.02 14.63 20.56
CA SER A 77 -4.77 13.55 21.23
C SER A 77 -6.13 13.98 21.82
N ARG A 78 -6.42 15.29 21.86
CA ARG A 78 -7.75 15.80 22.25
C ARG A 78 -8.82 15.47 21.21
N GLY A 79 -8.43 15.26 19.95
CA GLY A 79 -9.34 14.85 18.87
C GLY A 79 -9.59 13.33 18.81
N GLY A 80 -8.79 12.54 19.52
CA GLY A 80 -8.86 11.08 19.53
C GLY A 80 -7.53 10.47 19.97
N PRO A 81 -7.51 9.16 20.31
CA PRO A 81 -6.27 8.48 20.70
C PRO A 81 -5.24 8.49 19.56
N ILE A 82 -3.99 8.77 19.90
CA ILE A 82 -2.84 8.71 18.98
C ILE A 82 -1.67 7.99 19.65
N ALA A 83 -0.84 7.35 18.85
CA ALA A 83 0.41 6.74 19.29
C ALA A 83 1.58 7.38 18.57
N TYR A 84 2.67 7.62 19.28
CA TYR A 84 3.98 7.79 18.66
C TYR A 84 4.64 6.42 18.58
N VAL A 85 5.28 6.11 17.45
CA VAL A 85 6.00 4.86 17.22
C VAL A 85 7.34 5.12 16.53
N GLU A 86 8.34 4.33 16.93
CA GLU A 86 9.68 4.31 16.36
C GLU A 86 10.10 2.85 16.15
N ALA A 87 10.73 2.57 15.02
CA ALA A 87 11.37 1.31 14.75
C ALA A 87 12.59 1.52 13.85
N ASP A 88 13.67 0.85 14.16
CA ASP A 88 14.84 0.74 13.31
C ASP A 88 15.35 -0.70 13.40
N PHE A 89 15.36 -1.39 12.28
CA PHE A 89 15.86 -2.75 12.16
C PHE A 89 16.87 -2.82 11.02
N HIS A 90 18.07 -3.32 11.34
CA HIS A 90 19.14 -3.52 10.38
C HIS A 90 19.86 -4.85 10.66
N GLY A 91 19.92 -5.74 9.67
CA GLY A 91 20.74 -6.95 9.77
C GLY A 91 20.34 -7.96 10.87
N GLY A 92 19.12 -7.88 11.42
CA GLY A 92 18.62 -8.77 12.47
C GLY A 92 18.65 -8.16 13.88
N ASP A 93 19.35 -7.04 14.04
CA ASP A 93 19.30 -6.21 15.25
C ASP A 93 18.36 -5.04 15.01
N GLY A 94 17.75 -4.53 16.07
CA GLY A 94 16.88 -3.37 15.99
C GLY A 94 16.18 -3.06 17.29
N TYR A 95 15.33 -2.05 17.25
CA TYR A 95 14.50 -1.69 18.39
C TYR A 95 13.13 -1.20 17.97
N GLN A 96 12.22 -1.17 18.94
CA GLN A 96 10.94 -0.49 18.84
C GLN A 96 10.73 0.39 20.06
N THR A 97 10.19 1.58 19.84
CA THR A 97 9.69 2.46 20.89
C THR A 97 8.25 2.85 20.57
N ALA A 98 7.38 2.88 21.57
CA ALA A 98 6.04 3.42 21.38
C ALA A 98 5.49 4.07 22.64
N ALA A 99 4.62 5.07 22.46
CA ALA A 99 3.85 5.71 23.52
C ALA A 99 2.48 6.12 23.00
N VAL A 100 1.47 6.17 23.88
CA VAL A 100 0.08 6.48 23.50
C VAL A 100 -0.43 7.66 24.30
N TRP A 101 -1.08 8.59 23.62
CA TRP A 101 -1.77 9.73 24.21
C TRP A 101 -3.27 9.61 24.00
N ARG A 102 -4.03 9.93 25.05
CA ARG A 102 -5.49 10.00 25.02
C ARG A 102 -5.94 11.24 25.80
N ASN A 103 -6.91 11.98 25.25
CA ASN A 103 -7.57 13.10 25.92
C ASN A 103 -6.61 14.17 26.47
N GLY A 104 -5.51 14.46 25.77
CA GLY A 104 -4.57 15.49 26.20
C GLY A 104 -3.45 15.02 27.12
N ALA A 105 -3.35 13.72 27.44
CA ALA A 105 -2.34 13.18 28.33
C ALA A 105 -1.71 11.90 27.77
N LYS A 106 -0.44 11.66 28.13
CA LYS A 106 0.24 10.39 27.86
C LYS A 106 -0.40 9.31 28.73
N ALA A 107 -1.11 8.38 28.09
CA ALA A 107 -1.85 7.31 28.75
C ALA A 107 -1.00 6.03 28.93
N TRP A 108 0.02 5.83 28.08
CA TRP A 108 0.90 4.67 28.14
C TRP A 108 2.26 4.96 27.49
N GLY A 109 3.31 4.27 27.96
CA GLY A 109 4.68 4.37 27.45
C GLY A 109 5.50 5.55 28.03
N PRO A 110 6.71 5.81 27.49
CA PRO A 110 7.32 5.08 26.38
C PRO A 110 7.72 3.65 26.78
N ALA A 111 7.23 2.67 26.03
CA ALA A 111 7.74 1.31 26.06
C ALA A 111 8.82 1.19 25.00
N HIS A 112 9.91 0.50 25.33
CA HIS A 112 11.05 0.31 24.45
C HIS A 112 11.53 -1.13 24.57
N THR A 113 11.87 -1.75 23.44
CA THR A 113 12.52 -3.06 23.44
C THR A 113 13.51 -3.18 22.29
N TRP A 114 14.57 -3.93 22.55
CA TRP A 114 15.51 -4.48 21.56
C TRP A 114 15.49 -6.02 21.60
N ASP A 115 14.71 -6.60 22.51
CA ASP A 115 14.46 -8.04 22.64
C ASP A 115 13.07 -8.37 22.08
N PHE A 116 13.06 -9.24 21.07
CA PHE A 116 11.87 -9.67 20.34
C PHE A 116 11.61 -11.17 20.50
N THR A 117 12.10 -11.78 21.59
CA THR A 117 11.87 -13.21 21.89
C THR A 117 10.50 -13.49 22.52
N GLY A 118 9.88 -12.47 23.11
CA GLY A 118 8.53 -12.53 23.70
C GLY A 118 7.39 -12.51 22.66
N PRO A 119 6.13 -12.64 23.12
CA PRO A 119 4.97 -12.62 22.25
C PRO A 119 4.82 -11.27 21.53
N ARG A 120 4.33 -11.30 20.28
CA ARG A 120 4.30 -10.11 19.40
C ARG A 120 3.34 -9.04 19.87
N GLU A 121 2.28 -9.40 20.58
CA GLU A 121 1.31 -8.49 21.18
C GLU A 121 1.94 -7.57 22.24
N ASP A 122 3.00 -8.02 22.90
CA ASP A 122 3.71 -7.26 23.92
C ASP A 122 4.78 -6.33 23.32
N TRP A 123 5.07 -6.45 22.02
CA TRP A 123 6.02 -5.55 21.36
C TRP A 123 5.44 -4.14 21.31
N PRO A 124 6.26 -3.09 21.55
CA PRO A 124 5.77 -1.73 21.78
C PRO A 124 4.77 -1.21 20.73
N ILE A 125 5.04 -1.45 19.44
CA ILE A 125 4.15 -0.98 18.37
C ILE A 125 2.82 -1.74 18.38
N ASN A 126 2.81 -3.06 18.54
CA ASN A 126 1.58 -3.83 18.58
C ASN A 126 0.74 -3.51 19.82
N ALA A 127 1.37 -3.35 20.98
CA ALA A 127 0.71 -2.91 22.20
C ALA A 127 0.07 -1.51 22.02
N ALA A 128 0.78 -0.58 21.39
CA ALA A 128 0.26 0.74 21.08
C ALA A 128 -0.93 0.68 20.09
N LEU A 129 -0.85 -0.14 19.03
CA LEU A 129 -1.93 -0.31 18.06
C LEU A 129 -3.19 -0.92 18.71
N ALA A 130 -3.03 -1.88 19.61
CA ALA A 130 -4.14 -2.41 20.41
C ALA A 130 -4.78 -1.30 21.25
N LEU A 131 -3.98 -0.44 21.87
CA LEU A 131 -4.42 0.77 22.57
C LEU A 131 -4.94 1.89 21.65
N LEU A 132 -4.90 1.74 20.33
CA LEU A 132 -5.60 2.59 19.37
C LEU A 132 -6.85 1.93 18.80
N ASP A 133 -7.28 0.80 19.39
CA ASP A 133 -8.46 0.03 18.99
C ASP A 133 -8.32 -0.56 17.56
N VAL A 134 -7.08 -0.86 17.11
CA VAL A 134 -6.83 -1.63 15.89
C VAL A 134 -7.23 -3.08 16.14
N VAL A 135 -8.03 -3.63 15.23
CA VAL A 135 -8.61 -4.96 15.38
C VAL A 135 -7.81 -5.96 14.55
N ALA A 136 -7.50 -7.12 15.13
CA ALA A 136 -6.96 -8.24 14.38
C ALA A 136 -8.03 -8.88 13.49
N SER A 137 -7.70 -9.29 12.26
CA SER A 137 -8.67 -10.01 11.45
C SER A 137 -8.98 -11.37 12.11
N SER A 138 -10.27 -11.67 12.28
CA SER A 138 -10.74 -12.91 12.93
C SER A 138 -10.63 -14.14 12.02
N SER A 139 -9.69 -14.15 11.05
CA SER A 139 -9.58 -15.28 10.14
C SER A 139 -8.97 -16.47 10.86
N GLU A 140 -9.74 -17.56 10.97
CA GLU A 140 -9.43 -18.80 11.71
C GLU A 140 -8.17 -19.54 11.21
N ARG A 141 -7.40 -18.99 10.27
CA ARG A 141 -6.31 -19.69 9.55
C ARG A 141 -4.89 -19.18 9.81
N VAL A 142 -4.68 -18.20 10.70
CA VAL A 142 -3.32 -17.76 11.05
C VAL A 142 -3.19 -17.61 12.56
N SER A 143 -2.24 -18.33 13.15
CA SER A 143 -1.98 -18.39 14.60
C SER A 143 -1.32 -17.12 15.19
N TYR A 144 -1.17 -16.06 14.40
CA TYR A 144 -0.53 -14.82 14.85
C TYR A 144 -1.31 -13.62 14.32
N HIS A 145 -2.00 -12.94 15.23
CA HIS A 145 -2.69 -11.68 14.98
C HIS A 145 -1.69 -10.52 15.04
N ASP A 146 -1.02 -10.24 13.92
CA ASP A 146 -0.01 -9.19 13.87
C ASP A 146 -0.62 -7.84 13.49
N LEU A 147 -0.94 -7.02 14.50
CA LEU A 147 -1.59 -5.72 14.31
C LEU A 147 -0.77 -4.79 13.41
N PHE A 148 0.55 -4.91 13.41
CA PHE A 148 1.45 -4.21 12.50
C PHE A 148 1.09 -4.44 11.03
N LEU A 149 0.89 -5.70 10.62
CA LEU A 149 0.51 -6.05 9.25
C LEU A 149 -0.95 -5.72 8.96
N GLU A 150 -1.82 -5.90 9.96
CA GLU A 150 -3.27 -5.65 9.83
C GLU A 150 -3.60 -4.18 9.61
N VAL A 151 -2.88 -3.27 10.28
CA VAL A 151 -3.02 -1.83 10.08
C VAL A 151 -2.30 -1.36 8.80
N GLY A 152 -1.41 -2.19 8.24
CA GLY A 152 -0.72 -1.92 6.98
C GLY A 152 0.66 -1.27 7.12
N LEU A 153 1.31 -1.34 8.29
CA LEU A 153 2.69 -0.83 8.46
C LEU A 153 3.73 -1.62 7.66
N GLY A 154 3.37 -2.75 7.06
CA GLY A 154 4.23 -3.48 6.13
C GLY A 154 4.22 -2.96 4.69
N TRP A 155 3.49 -1.89 4.38
CA TRP A 155 3.38 -1.37 3.01
C TRP A 155 4.62 -0.60 2.55
N GLU A 156 5.24 0.15 3.45
CA GLU A 156 6.49 0.87 3.20
C GLU A 156 7.55 0.40 4.20
N GLN A 157 8.82 0.51 3.82
CA GLN A 157 9.95 0.00 4.60
C GLN A 157 10.80 1.10 5.23
N ASP A 158 10.64 2.34 4.78
CA ASP A 158 11.45 3.48 5.19
C ASP A 158 10.62 4.77 5.25
N MET A 159 11.25 5.82 5.76
CA MET A 159 10.63 7.14 5.94
C MET A 159 10.27 7.83 4.62
N ASP A 160 11.01 7.59 3.54
CA ASP A 160 10.75 8.19 2.22
C ASP A 160 9.49 7.61 1.57
N GLY A 161 9.29 6.30 1.70
CA GLY A 161 8.06 5.61 1.28
C GLY A 161 6.85 6.17 2.02
N TRP A 162 6.92 6.28 3.34
CA TRP A 162 5.81 6.83 4.15
C TRP A 162 5.52 8.30 3.82
N GLN A 163 6.54 9.13 3.60
CA GLN A 163 6.35 10.51 3.16
C GLN A 163 5.69 10.58 1.78
N SER A 164 6.13 9.74 0.84
CA SER A 164 5.57 9.66 -0.50
C SER A 164 4.09 9.24 -0.47
N ALA A 165 3.75 8.25 0.35
CA ALA A 165 2.37 7.81 0.56
C ALA A 165 1.48 8.93 1.13
N GLY A 166 1.99 9.69 2.11
CA GLY A 166 1.31 10.86 2.66
C GLY A 166 1.09 11.95 1.61
N GLN A 167 2.12 12.28 0.81
CA GLN A 167 2.03 13.28 -0.25
C GLN A 167 1.01 12.87 -1.33
N ALA A 168 1.01 11.60 -1.72
CA ALA A 168 0.06 11.06 -2.69
C ALA A 168 -1.40 11.12 -2.19
N ALA A 169 -1.61 11.11 -0.87
CA ALA A 169 -2.91 11.27 -0.23
C ALA A 169 -3.23 12.74 0.15
N ARG A 170 -2.39 13.71 -0.23
CA ARG A 170 -2.52 15.09 0.26
C ARG A 170 -3.84 15.77 -0.15
N TRP A 171 -4.41 15.33 -1.26
CA TRP A 171 -5.66 15.85 -1.82
C TRP A 171 -6.90 15.40 -1.04
N ALA A 172 -6.84 14.29 -0.30
CA ALA A 172 -7.99 13.74 0.40
C ALA A 172 -8.22 14.48 1.72
N ALA A 173 -9.44 15.00 1.91
CA ALA A 173 -9.83 15.65 3.16
C ALA A 173 -10.24 14.61 4.21
N THR A 174 -10.82 13.49 3.77
CA THR A 174 -11.24 12.39 4.66
C THR A 174 -10.74 11.03 4.17
N TYR A 175 -10.73 10.06 5.08
CA TYR A 175 -10.37 8.68 4.75
C TYR A 175 -11.31 8.06 3.71
N ASN A 176 -12.60 8.38 3.77
CA ASN A 176 -13.58 7.83 2.83
C ASN A 176 -13.30 8.28 1.40
N GLU A 177 -12.97 9.54 1.19
CA GLU A 177 -12.61 10.08 -0.13
C GLU A 177 -11.37 9.37 -0.68
N TRP A 178 -10.31 9.28 0.13
CA TRP A 178 -9.09 8.55 -0.25
C TRP A 178 -9.40 7.09 -0.60
N HIS A 179 -10.16 6.40 0.26
CA HIS A 179 -10.45 4.98 0.12
C HIS A 179 -11.31 4.69 -1.11
N GLN A 180 -12.28 5.56 -1.44
CA GLN A 180 -13.09 5.43 -2.66
C GLN A 180 -12.24 5.53 -3.92
N GLU A 181 -11.33 6.51 -4.00
CA GLU A 181 -10.44 6.64 -5.16
C GLU A 181 -9.44 5.50 -5.23
N TYR A 182 -8.94 5.02 -4.09
CA TYR A 182 -8.09 3.83 -4.03
C TYR A 182 -8.79 2.59 -4.60
N LEU A 183 -10.04 2.32 -4.17
CA LEU A 183 -10.84 1.22 -4.70
C LEU A 183 -11.13 1.39 -6.19
N ALA A 184 -11.47 2.60 -6.63
CA ALA A 184 -11.70 2.87 -8.06
C ALA A 184 -10.44 2.64 -8.89
N LYS A 185 -9.26 3.04 -8.40
CA LYS A 185 -7.97 2.77 -9.05
C LYS A 185 -7.68 1.27 -9.13
N GLN A 186 -7.93 0.53 -8.04
CA GLN A 186 -7.78 -0.93 -8.03
C GLN A 186 -8.73 -1.61 -9.02
N GLU A 187 -9.98 -1.16 -9.09
CA GLU A 187 -10.94 -1.70 -10.05
C GLU A 187 -10.52 -1.39 -11.49
N ARG A 188 -10.08 -0.16 -11.80
CA ARG A 188 -9.55 0.20 -13.12
C ARG A 188 -8.34 -0.67 -13.48
N ALA A 189 -7.42 -0.90 -12.55
CA ALA A 189 -6.26 -1.77 -12.74
C ALA A 189 -6.68 -3.24 -12.97
N ALA A 190 -7.59 -3.77 -12.16
CA ALA A 190 -8.11 -5.13 -12.30
C ALA A 190 -8.85 -5.32 -13.64
N ARG A 191 -9.63 -4.33 -14.08
CA ARG A 191 -10.26 -4.31 -15.41
C ARG A 191 -9.23 -4.32 -16.52
N ALA A 192 -8.17 -3.50 -16.42
CA ALA A 192 -7.08 -3.48 -17.40
C ALA A 192 -6.32 -4.81 -17.46
N VAL A 193 -6.05 -5.43 -16.30
CA VAL A 193 -5.43 -6.76 -16.22
C VAL A 193 -6.36 -7.82 -16.84
N ALA A 194 -7.64 -7.81 -16.51
CA ALA A 194 -8.61 -8.76 -17.08
C ALA A 194 -8.76 -8.59 -18.60
N GLU A 195 -8.76 -7.36 -19.10
CA GLU A 195 -8.76 -7.07 -20.54
C GLU A 195 -7.48 -7.58 -21.21
N PHE A 196 -6.32 -7.37 -20.59
CA PHE A 196 -5.06 -7.91 -21.08
C PHE A 196 -5.03 -9.45 -21.09
N GLU A 197 -5.52 -10.09 -20.03
CA GLU A 197 -5.61 -11.55 -19.92
C GLU A 197 -6.50 -12.18 -21.01
N LYS A 198 -7.55 -11.49 -21.47
CA LYS A 198 -8.38 -11.97 -22.60
C LYS A 198 -7.57 -12.15 -23.88
N PHE A 199 -6.54 -11.33 -24.09
CA PHE A 199 -5.69 -11.40 -25.28
C PHE A 199 -4.39 -12.19 -25.02
N ARG A 200 -4.17 -12.64 -23.79
CA ARG A 200 -2.99 -13.41 -23.42
C ARG A 200 -3.11 -14.84 -23.96
N ARG A 201 -2.09 -15.25 -24.70
CA ARG A 201 -1.95 -16.62 -25.21
C ARG A 201 -1.89 -17.60 -24.05
N LEU A 202 -2.58 -18.74 -24.19
CA LEU A 202 -2.54 -19.83 -23.23
C LEU A 202 -1.21 -20.58 -23.36
N PRO A 203 -0.39 -20.65 -22.30
CA PRO A 203 0.84 -21.43 -22.34
C PRO A 203 0.50 -22.92 -22.46
N GLY A 204 1.18 -23.62 -23.36
CA GLY A 204 1.04 -25.08 -23.53
C GLY A 204 -0.16 -25.56 -24.35
N VAL A 205 -1.05 -24.66 -24.82
CA VAL A 205 -2.14 -25.02 -25.72
C VAL A 205 -1.66 -24.94 -27.18
N PRO A 206 -1.69 -26.05 -27.96
CA PRO A 206 -1.32 -26.04 -29.36
C PRO A 206 -2.16 -25.08 -30.18
N VAL A 207 -1.54 -24.46 -31.19
CA VAL A 207 -2.22 -23.58 -32.13
C VAL A 207 -1.87 -23.98 -33.56
N ALA A 208 -2.86 -24.04 -34.44
CA ALA A 208 -2.69 -24.48 -35.82
C ALA A 208 -1.90 -23.46 -36.68
N LEU A 209 -1.88 -22.19 -36.28
CA LEU A 209 -1.15 -21.10 -36.93
C LEU A 209 -0.32 -20.35 -35.90
N ASP A 210 0.98 -20.18 -36.17
CA ASP A 210 1.85 -19.38 -35.32
C ASP A 210 1.64 -17.87 -35.56
N GLY A 211 2.24 -17.04 -34.69
CA GLY A 211 2.09 -15.58 -34.77
C GLY A 211 2.60 -14.99 -36.10
N LYS A 212 3.61 -15.61 -36.73
CA LYS A 212 4.15 -15.14 -38.02
C LYS A 212 3.17 -15.41 -39.16
N ALA A 213 2.55 -16.59 -39.17
CA ALA A 213 1.50 -16.94 -40.11
C ALA A 213 0.28 -16.02 -39.95
N ILE A 214 -0.15 -15.74 -38.71
CA ILE A 214 -1.25 -14.82 -38.42
C ILE A 214 -0.95 -13.41 -38.96
N MET A 215 0.22 -12.86 -38.66
CA MET A 215 0.64 -11.54 -39.17
C MET A 215 0.62 -11.48 -40.70
N GLY A 216 1.17 -12.51 -41.37
CA GLY A 216 1.19 -12.56 -42.84
C GLY A 216 -0.19 -12.74 -43.47
N LEU A 217 -1.08 -13.51 -42.85
CA LEU A 217 -2.43 -13.79 -43.35
C LEU A 217 -3.38 -12.60 -43.21
N LEU A 218 -3.28 -11.88 -42.09
CA LEU A 218 -4.15 -10.74 -41.78
C LEU A 218 -3.50 -9.38 -42.05
N ALA A 219 -2.26 -9.37 -42.56
CA ALA A 219 -1.45 -8.16 -42.77
C ALA A 219 -1.34 -7.27 -41.50
N LEU A 220 -1.19 -7.91 -40.32
CA LEU A 220 -1.13 -7.23 -39.04
C LEU A 220 0.31 -6.96 -38.60
N PRO A 221 0.61 -5.79 -38.00
CA PRO A 221 1.87 -5.59 -37.28
C PRO A 221 1.92 -6.42 -35.99
N PRO A 222 3.10 -6.64 -35.40
CA PRO A 222 3.21 -7.26 -34.09
C PRO A 222 2.47 -6.42 -33.04
N GLY A 223 1.56 -7.04 -32.29
CA GLY A 223 0.76 -6.33 -31.29
C GLY A 223 -0.35 -7.18 -30.65
N PRO A 224 -1.20 -6.56 -29.80
CA PRO A 224 -2.26 -7.25 -29.06
C PRO A 224 -3.25 -8.03 -29.94
N LEU A 225 -3.54 -7.54 -31.15
CA LEU A 225 -4.42 -8.21 -32.12
C LEU A 225 -3.88 -9.58 -32.57
N VAL A 226 -2.56 -9.74 -32.68
CA VAL A 226 -1.94 -11.05 -32.99
C VAL A 226 -2.10 -12.01 -31.81
N GLY A 227 -2.00 -11.51 -30.57
CA GLY A 227 -2.30 -12.26 -29.36
C GLY A 227 -3.76 -12.71 -29.30
N ALA A 228 -4.70 -11.81 -29.60
CA ALA A 228 -6.13 -12.08 -29.69
C ALA A 228 -6.46 -13.15 -30.73
N ALA A 229 -5.89 -13.04 -31.93
CA ALA A 229 -6.02 -14.04 -32.99
C ALA A 229 -5.46 -15.41 -32.59
N THR A 230 -4.30 -15.42 -31.92
CA THR A 230 -3.71 -16.67 -31.41
C THR A 230 -4.61 -17.28 -30.33
N ARG A 231 -5.12 -16.46 -29.41
CA ARG A 231 -6.03 -16.89 -28.33
C ARG A 231 -7.30 -17.53 -28.91
N TYR A 232 -7.92 -16.88 -29.90
CA TYR A 232 -9.08 -17.41 -30.59
C TYR A 232 -8.84 -18.81 -31.17
N LEU A 233 -7.71 -19.02 -31.85
CA LEU A 233 -7.36 -20.34 -32.39
C LEU A 233 -7.08 -21.38 -31.30
N GLN A 234 -6.52 -20.97 -30.16
CA GLN A 234 -6.32 -21.85 -29.00
C GLN A 234 -7.65 -22.24 -28.35
N ASP A 235 -8.59 -21.30 -28.22
CA ASP A 235 -9.93 -21.60 -27.70
C ASP A 235 -10.67 -22.59 -28.62
N LEU A 236 -10.61 -22.38 -29.95
CA LEU A 236 -11.16 -23.34 -30.90
C LEU A 236 -10.51 -24.73 -30.80
N HIS A 237 -9.20 -24.78 -30.54
CA HIS A 237 -8.48 -26.04 -30.34
C HIS A 237 -8.96 -26.78 -29.09
N LEU A 238 -9.26 -26.07 -28.01
CA LEU A 238 -9.81 -26.65 -26.79
C LEU A 238 -11.25 -27.16 -26.99
N GLU A 239 -12.07 -26.43 -27.74
CA GLU A 239 -13.47 -26.78 -27.99
C GLU A 239 -13.65 -27.92 -28.99
N HIS A 240 -12.90 -27.90 -30.09
CA HIS A 240 -13.12 -28.78 -31.24
C HIS A 240 -11.96 -29.78 -31.45
N GLY A 241 -10.88 -29.67 -30.67
CA GLY A 241 -9.66 -30.44 -30.87
C GLY A 241 -8.74 -29.87 -31.96
N PRO A 242 -7.76 -30.66 -32.44
CA PRO A 242 -6.81 -30.23 -33.47
C PRO A 242 -7.49 -29.76 -34.76
N LEU A 243 -7.29 -28.49 -35.12
CA LEU A 243 -7.77 -27.92 -36.38
C LEU A 243 -6.75 -28.15 -37.50
N SER A 244 -7.23 -28.41 -38.72
CA SER A 244 -6.36 -28.33 -39.90
C SER A 244 -5.97 -26.87 -40.16
N ARG A 245 -4.85 -26.68 -40.87
CA ARG A 245 -4.35 -25.35 -41.22
C ARG A 245 -5.37 -24.56 -42.04
N GLU A 246 -6.08 -25.20 -42.96
CA GLU A 246 -7.07 -24.55 -43.84
C GLU A 246 -8.30 -24.08 -43.06
N GLU A 247 -8.82 -24.92 -42.17
CA GLU A 247 -9.93 -24.56 -41.29
C GLU A 247 -9.55 -23.41 -40.34
N ALA A 248 -8.35 -23.45 -39.77
CA ALA A 248 -7.84 -22.38 -38.92
C ALA A 248 -7.75 -21.05 -39.68
N VAL A 249 -7.31 -21.06 -40.95
CA VAL A 249 -7.26 -19.86 -41.80
C VAL A 249 -8.67 -19.31 -42.08
N ALA A 250 -9.62 -20.20 -42.42
CA ALA A 250 -10.99 -19.79 -42.71
C ALA A 250 -11.68 -19.17 -41.49
N ARG A 251 -11.57 -19.83 -40.32
CA ARG A 251 -12.10 -19.34 -39.05
C ARG A 251 -11.44 -18.03 -38.62
N LEU A 252 -10.12 -17.92 -38.77
CA LEU A 252 -9.38 -16.71 -38.42
C LEU A 252 -9.77 -15.51 -39.29
N ARG A 253 -10.01 -15.71 -40.59
CA ARG A 253 -10.49 -14.65 -41.49
C ARG A 253 -11.91 -14.21 -41.16
N ALA A 254 -12.79 -15.16 -40.85
CA ALA A 254 -14.15 -14.86 -40.41
C ALA A 254 -14.14 -14.02 -39.12
N TRP A 255 -13.37 -14.46 -38.12
CA TRP A 255 -13.17 -13.73 -36.88
C TRP A 255 -12.62 -12.32 -37.12
N ALA A 256 -11.61 -12.16 -37.99
CA ALA A 256 -11.02 -10.85 -38.28
C ALA A 256 -12.04 -9.88 -38.93
N ALA A 257 -12.94 -10.38 -39.78
CA ALA A 257 -14.00 -9.57 -40.38
C ALA A 257 -15.04 -9.09 -39.36
N GLU A 258 -15.34 -9.91 -38.35
CA GLU A 258 -16.20 -9.54 -37.22
C GLU A 258 -15.53 -8.49 -36.31
N GLN A 259 -14.20 -8.56 -36.13
CA GLN A 259 -13.47 -7.54 -35.35
C GLN A 259 -13.38 -6.18 -36.08
N ASP A 260 -13.19 -6.15 -37.40
CA ASP A 260 -13.12 -4.90 -38.17
C ASP A 260 -14.46 -4.14 -38.20
N THR A 261 -15.58 -4.87 -38.17
CA THR A 261 -16.92 -4.28 -38.06
C THR A 261 -17.21 -3.71 -36.67
N GLY A 262 -16.63 -4.28 -35.61
CA GLY A 262 -16.71 -3.75 -34.23
C GLY A 262 -15.88 -2.49 -33.99
N CYS A 263 -14.73 -2.33 -34.65
CA CYS A 263 -13.87 -1.14 -34.54
C CYS A 263 -14.38 0.09 -35.33
N ARG A 264 -15.22 -0.09 -36.35
CA ARG A 264 -15.84 1.02 -37.11
C ARG A 264 -17.13 1.57 -36.49
N GLY A 265 -17.63 0.94 -35.42
CA GLY A 265 -18.91 1.26 -34.78
C GLY A 265 -18.81 1.89 -33.38
N ARG A 266 -17.63 2.33 -32.93
CA ARG A 266 -17.43 3.09 -31.68
C ARG A 266 -16.79 4.43 -31.94
#